data_AF-A0A941S037-F1
#
_entry.id   AF-A0A941S037-F1
#
_cell.length_a   1.000
_cell.length_b   1.000
_cell.length_c   1.000
_cell.angle_alpha   90.00
_cell.angle_beta   90.00
_cell.angle_gamma   90.00
#
_symmetry.space_group_name_H-M   'P 1'
#
loop_
_entity.id
_entity.type
_entity.pdbx_description
1 polymer ?
#
loop_
_entity_poly.entity_id
_entity_poly.type
_entity_poly.pdbx_seq_one_letter_code
_entity_poly.pdbx_strand_id
1 'polypeptide(L)'
;MTCLTSALVNLIGYAVEQFPDATGGVAYLDSREAATILDRTAELNQQLHQILQQDGKPTAGAIENDVTLVQIAWLLERWVAANALLDICVDPTVRKFYPQTKFWVEYSRALCFFRDKQRYEPVITKVQGYEQYWVPYLNLIADLTNLRETSKSRQEIATAFQKRNRDKRLLDWRMIDGDGKHPVLWDFREASILRFAEVNP
;
A
#
# COMPACT_ATOMS: atom_id res chain seq x y z
N MET A 1 5.34 -10.20 -14.96
CA MET A 1 4.90 -9.24 -13.93
C MET A 1 5.22 -9.72 -12.53
N THR A 2 4.86 -10.95 -12.15
CA THR A 2 5.16 -11.53 -10.83
C THR A 2 6.62 -11.36 -10.38
N CYS A 3 7.60 -11.53 -11.28
CA CYS A 3 9.02 -11.31 -10.95
C CYS A 3 9.33 -9.86 -10.53
N LEU A 4 8.71 -8.86 -11.17
CA LEU A 4 8.93 -7.45 -10.84
C LEU A 4 8.24 -7.07 -9.53
N THR A 5 6.99 -7.52 -9.33
CA THR A 5 6.27 -7.38 -8.06
C THR A 5 7.06 -8.01 -6.91
N SER A 6 7.52 -9.25 -7.07
CA SER A 6 8.35 -9.92 -6.07
C SER A 6 9.66 -9.18 -5.80
N ALA A 7 10.31 -8.64 -6.82
CA ALA A 7 11.52 -7.84 -6.64
C ALA A 7 11.23 -6.59 -5.79
N LEU A 8 10.16 -5.84 -6.09
CA LEU A 8 9.76 -4.66 -5.32
C LEU A 8 9.43 -5.00 -3.87
N VAL A 9 8.63 -6.05 -3.65
CA VAL A 9 8.25 -6.51 -2.30
C VAL A 9 9.48 -6.93 -1.50
N ASN A 10 10.43 -7.63 -2.12
CA ASN A 10 11.68 -8.03 -1.44
C ASN A 10 12.58 -6.81 -1.14
N LEU A 11 12.64 -5.84 -2.05
CA LEU A 11 13.40 -4.61 -1.84
C LEU A 11 12.85 -3.80 -0.67
N ILE A 12 11.53 -3.56 -0.62
CA ILE A 12 10.90 -2.87 0.52
C ILE A 12 11.02 -3.68 1.79
N GLY A 13 10.84 -5.02 1.74
CA GLY A 13 11.03 -5.92 2.88
C GLY A 13 12.43 -5.78 3.49
N TYR A 14 13.46 -5.79 2.65
CA TYR A 14 14.83 -5.53 3.11
C TYR A 14 14.99 -4.11 3.67
N ALA A 15 14.40 -3.10 3.02
CA ALA A 15 14.47 -1.71 3.45
C ALA A 15 13.86 -1.51 4.85
N VAL A 16 12.73 -2.15 5.15
CA VAL A 16 12.05 -2.04 6.45
C VAL A 16 12.73 -2.85 7.55
N GLU A 17 13.44 -3.93 7.20
CA GLU A 17 14.11 -4.78 8.17
C GLU A 17 15.52 -4.29 8.54
N GLN A 18 16.24 -3.69 7.60
CA GLN A 18 17.67 -3.41 7.76
C GLN A 18 18.00 -1.93 8.03
N PHE A 19 17.10 -1.00 7.69
CA PHE A 19 17.33 0.42 7.88
C PHE A 19 16.46 0.94 9.03
N PRO A 20 17.02 1.78 9.93
CA PRO A 20 16.34 2.17 11.16
C PRO A 20 15.14 3.10 10.94
N ASP A 21 15.04 3.74 9.77
CA ASP A 21 14.00 4.70 9.45
C ASP A 21 13.71 4.74 7.94
N ALA A 22 12.63 5.47 7.60
CA ALA A 22 12.20 5.65 6.22
C ALA A 22 13.25 6.36 5.35
N THR A 23 14.07 7.26 5.92
CA THR A 23 15.07 8.01 5.13
C THR A 23 16.15 7.07 4.61
N GLY A 24 16.71 6.23 5.50
CA GLY A 24 17.68 5.22 5.11
C GLY A 24 17.08 4.15 4.19
N GLY A 25 15.84 3.72 4.47
CA GLY A 25 15.13 2.75 3.64
C GLY A 25 14.87 3.25 2.21
N VAL A 26 14.43 4.49 2.05
CA VAL A 26 14.19 5.11 0.73
C VAL A 26 15.50 5.27 -0.04
N ALA A 27 16.56 5.76 0.61
CA ALA A 27 17.88 5.88 -0.04
C ALA A 27 18.40 4.52 -0.55
N TYR A 28 18.13 3.43 0.18
CA TYR A 28 18.42 2.08 -0.30
C TYR A 28 17.59 1.71 -1.53
N LEU A 29 16.27 1.93 -1.51
CA LEU A 29 15.39 1.64 -2.65
C LEU A 29 15.83 2.38 -3.91
N ASP A 30 16.20 3.66 -3.77
CA ASP A 30 16.72 4.47 -4.86
C ASP A 30 18.03 3.90 -5.43
N SER A 31 18.95 3.47 -4.56
CA SER A 31 20.22 2.84 -4.97
C SER A 31 20.02 1.50 -5.72
N ARG A 32 18.83 0.91 -5.63
CA ARG A 32 18.45 -0.35 -6.29
C ARG A 32 17.52 -0.15 -7.48
N GLU A 33 17.36 1.09 -7.95
CA GLU A 33 16.49 1.45 -9.07
C GLU A 33 15.03 0.98 -8.87
N ALA A 34 14.55 0.93 -7.61
CA ALA A 34 13.20 0.47 -7.30
C ALA A 34 12.13 1.29 -8.04
N ALA A 35 12.36 2.59 -8.22
CA ALA A 35 11.50 3.47 -9.02
C ALA A 35 11.34 2.97 -10.47
N THR A 36 12.42 2.58 -11.14
CA THR A 36 12.39 2.06 -12.51
C THR A 36 11.61 0.75 -12.60
N ILE A 37 11.83 -0.15 -11.63
CA ILE A 37 11.12 -1.44 -11.56
C ILE A 37 9.62 -1.19 -11.34
N LEU A 38 9.27 -0.25 -10.48
CA LEU A 38 7.91 0.14 -10.17
C LEU A 38 7.19 0.74 -11.38
N ASP A 39 7.81 1.69 -12.09
CA ASP A 39 7.24 2.29 -13.29
C ASP A 39 6.97 1.23 -14.36
N ARG A 40 7.93 0.31 -14.56
CA ARG A 40 7.75 -0.81 -15.49
C ARG A 40 6.65 -1.76 -15.06
N THR A 41 6.49 -1.96 -13.74
CA THR A 41 5.40 -2.76 -13.19
C THR A 41 4.05 -2.11 -13.46
N ALA A 42 3.92 -0.80 -13.22
CA ALA A 42 2.70 -0.04 -13.50
C ALA A 42 2.33 -0.07 -14.99
N GLU A 43 3.29 0.14 -15.88
CA GLU A 43 3.09 0.08 -17.33
C GLU A 43 2.57 -1.29 -17.80
N LEU A 44 3.21 -2.38 -17.36
CA LEU A 44 2.79 -3.73 -17.72
C LEU A 44 1.42 -4.08 -17.14
N ASN A 45 1.13 -3.62 -15.92
CA ASN A 45 -0.16 -3.86 -15.28
C ASN A 45 -1.29 -3.11 -15.99
N GLN A 46 -1.02 -1.88 -16.45
CA GLN A 46 -1.95 -1.12 -17.29
C GLN A 46 -2.22 -1.82 -18.63
N GLN A 47 -1.20 -2.37 -19.29
CA GLN A 47 -1.39 -3.13 -20.54
C GLN A 47 -2.32 -4.33 -20.32
N LEU A 48 -2.13 -5.08 -19.22
CA LEU A 48 -3.00 -6.21 -18.88
C LEU A 48 -4.42 -5.76 -18.52
N HIS A 49 -4.55 -4.67 -17.78
CA HIS A 49 -5.85 -4.07 -17.47
C HIS A 49 -6.59 -3.65 -18.74
N GLN A 50 -5.91 -3.03 -19.71
CA GLN A 50 -6.51 -2.68 -21.01
C GLN A 50 -7.00 -3.91 -21.78
N ILE A 51 -6.22 -5.00 -21.81
CA ILE A 51 -6.65 -6.25 -22.45
C ILE A 51 -7.88 -6.83 -21.74
N LEU A 52 -7.92 -6.82 -20.40
CA LEU A 52 -9.09 -7.24 -19.64
C LEU A 52 -10.34 -6.41 -19.99
N GLN A 53 -10.22 -5.09 -20.11
CA GLN A 53 -11.34 -4.21 -20.47
C GLN A 53 -11.84 -4.48 -21.90
N GLN A 54 -10.93 -4.75 -22.84
CA GLN A 54 -11.27 -5.05 -24.23
C GLN A 54 -11.94 -6.42 -24.38
N ASP A 55 -11.40 -7.45 -23.74
CA ASP A 55 -11.85 -8.83 -23.91
C ASP A 55 -12.96 -9.25 -22.94
N GLY A 56 -13.16 -8.51 -21.85
CA GLY A 56 -14.12 -8.82 -20.79
C GLY A 56 -13.84 -10.11 -20.01
N LYS A 57 -12.62 -10.66 -20.12
CA LYS A 57 -12.20 -11.94 -19.53
C LYS A 57 -10.78 -11.86 -18.96
N PRO A 58 -10.40 -12.75 -18.02
CA PRO A 58 -9.06 -12.75 -17.43
C PRO A 58 -7.96 -12.88 -18.47
N THR A 59 -6.87 -12.13 -18.25
CA THR A 59 -5.66 -12.20 -19.07
C THR A 59 -4.81 -13.42 -18.71
N ALA A 60 -3.88 -13.80 -19.60
CA ALA A 60 -2.92 -14.88 -19.32
C ALA A 60 -1.94 -14.52 -18.18
N GLY A 61 -1.65 -13.24 -17.99
CA GLY A 61 -0.97 -12.72 -16.80
C GLY A 61 -1.97 -12.32 -15.72
N ALA A 62 -1.61 -12.49 -14.44
CA ALA A 62 -2.42 -11.97 -13.34
C ALA A 62 -2.29 -10.45 -13.26
N ILE A 63 -3.39 -9.70 -13.15
CA ILE A 63 -3.37 -8.25 -12.87
C ILE A 63 -3.07 -8.04 -11.39
N GLU A 64 -2.13 -7.15 -11.09
CA GLU A 64 -1.80 -6.77 -9.72
C GLU A 64 -2.80 -5.71 -9.25
N ASN A 65 -3.60 -6.02 -8.23
CA ASN A 65 -4.55 -5.07 -7.65
C ASN A 65 -4.22 -4.73 -6.19
N ASP A 66 -2.96 -4.90 -5.79
CA ASP A 66 -2.53 -4.69 -4.42
C ASP A 66 -2.11 -3.24 -4.12
N VAL A 67 -2.76 -2.63 -3.13
CA VAL A 67 -2.47 -1.26 -2.68
C VAL A 67 -1.06 -1.07 -2.13
N THR A 68 -0.35 -2.14 -1.80
CA THR A 68 1.06 -2.09 -1.39
C THR A 68 1.91 -1.44 -2.48
N LEU A 69 1.67 -1.74 -3.76
CA LEU A 69 2.43 -1.13 -4.86
C LEU A 69 2.13 0.37 -4.99
N VAL A 70 0.89 0.78 -4.70
CA VAL A 70 0.52 2.21 -4.65
C VAL A 70 1.30 2.92 -3.53
N GLN A 71 1.43 2.29 -2.36
CA GLN A 71 2.16 2.88 -1.24
C GLN A 71 3.68 2.92 -1.45
N ILE A 72 4.27 1.90 -2.07
CA ILE A 72 5.67 1.96 -2.52
C ILE A 72 5.84 3.12 -3.51
N ALA A 73 4.88 3.30 -4.43
CA ALA A 73 4.92 4.39 -5.39
C ALA A 73 4.82 5.77 -4.74
N TRP A 74 3.99 5.94 -3.71
CA TRP A 74 3.94 7.20 -2.96
C TRP A 74 5.22 7.47 -2.18
N LEU A 75 5.77 6.44 -1.53
CA LEU A 75 7.03 6.56 -0.80
C LEU A 75 8.19 6.99 -1.71
N LEU A 76 8.22 6.50 -2.95
CA LEU A 76 9.23 6.84 -3.97
C LEU A 76 8.82 8.00 -4.90
N GLU A 77 7.75 8.73 -4.56
CA GLU A 77 7.24 9.88 -5.32
C GLU A 77 6.93 9.59 -6.81
N ARG A 78 6.61 8.34 -7.14
CA ARG A 78 6.21 7.90 -8.49
C ARG A 78 4.71 8.12 -8.68
N TRP A 79 4.27 9.37 -8.67
CA TRP A 79 2.84 9.73 -8.67
C TRP A 79 2.05 9.18 -9.86
N VAL A 80 2.64 9.20 -11.06
CA VAL A 80 2.01 8.67 -12.28
C VAL A 80 1.78 7.17 -12.15
N ALA A 81 2.79 6.42 -11.71
CA ALA A 81 2.68 4.98 -11.46
C ALA A 81 1.69 4.68 -10.33
N ALA A 82 1.71 5.47 -9.26
CA ALA A 82 0.79 5.32 -8.14
C ALA A 82 -0.68 5.47 -8.59
N ASN A 83 -0.98 6.50 -9.39
CA ASN A 83 -2.33 6.75 -9.90
C ASN A 83 -2.80 5.60 -10.80
N ALA A 84 -1.94 5.19 -11.73
CA ALA A 84 -2.18 4.05 -12.62
C ALA A 84 -2.52 2.76 -11.84
N LEU A 85 -1.75 2.45 -10.80
CA LEU A 85 -1.95 1.28 -9.97
C LEU A 85 -3.23 1.40 -9.13
N LEU A 86 -3.50 2.58 -8.57
CA LEU A 86 -4.66 2.80 -7.72
C LEU A 86 -5.98 2.70 -8.50
N ASP A 87 -6.02 3.21 -9.73
CA ASP A 87 -7.18 3.08 -10.61
C ASP A 87 -7.53 1.60 -10.86
N ILE A 88 -6.53 0.75 -11.03
CA ILE A 88 -6.69 -0.72 -11.17
C ILE A 88 -7.21 -1.34 -9.87
N CYS A 89 -6.72 -0.92 -8.69
CA CYS A 89 -7.19 -1.41 -7.39
C CYS A 89 -8.69 -1.16 -7.15
N VAL A 90 -9.24 -0.11 -7.74
CA VAL A 90 -10.65 0.26 -7.57
C VAL A 90 -11.58 -0.18 -8.70
N ASP A 91 -11.04 -0.71 -9.78
CA ASP A 91 -11.81 -1.17 -10.93
C ASP A 91 -12.73 -2.37 -10.57
N PRO A 92 -14.06 -2.24 -10.77
CA PRO A 92 -15.02 -3.32 -10.49
C PRO A 92 -14.81 -4.59 -11.33
N THR A 93 -14.37 -4.46 -12.59
CA THR A 93 -14.07 -5.57 -13.49
C THR A 93 -12.86 -6.35 -12.99
N VAL A 94 -11.82 -5.65 -12.52
CA VAL A 94 -10.64 -6.30 -11.90
C VAL A 94 -11.07 -7.07 -10.65
N ARG A 95 -11.86 -6.44 -9.77
CA ARG A 95 -12.35 -7.07 -8.52
C ARG A 95 -13.24 -8.29 -8.75
N LYS A 96 -13.96 -8.35 -9.87
CA LYS A 96 -14.77 -9.52 -10.26
C LYS A 96 -13.91 -10.78 -10.44
N PHE A 97 -12.70 -10.62 -10.98
CA PHE A 97 -11.79 -11.74 -11.28
C PHE A 97 -10.70 -11.93 -10.24
N TYR A 98 -10.29 -10.86 -9.57
CA TYR A 98 -9.25 -10.83 -8.55
C TYR A 98 -9.84 -10.25 -7.25
N PRO A 99 -10.68 -11.01 -6.52
CA PRO A 99 -11.43 -10.48 -5.40
C PRO A 99 -10.53 -10.13 -4.22
N GLN A 100 -10.84 -9.01 -3.58
CA GLN A 100 -10.21 -8.56 -2.35
C GLN A 100 -11.17 -8.69 -1.17
N THR A 101 -10.62 -8.72 0.04
CA THR A 101 -11.45 -8.63 1.26
C THR A 101 -12.12 -7.25 1.34
N LYS A 102 -13.19 -7.15 2.12
CA LYS A 102 -13.90 -5.88 2.33
C LYS A 102 -12.98 -4.79 2.88
N PHE A 103 -12.03 -5.18 3.73
CA PHE A 103 -11.04 -4.25 4.27
C PHE A 103 -10.17 -3.65 3.16
N TRP A 104 -9.58 -4.47 2.29
CA TRP A 104 -8.71 -3.95 1.22
C TRP A 104 -9.46 -3.14 0.16
N VAL A 105 -10.73 -3.46 -0.09
CA VAL A 105 -11.62 -2.63 -0.91
C VAL A 105 -11.80 -1.25 -0.28
N GLU A 106 -12.06 -1.20 1.03
CA GLU A 106 -12.20 0.05 1.78
C GLU A 106 -10.89 0.83 1.87
N TYR A 107 -9.76 0.14 2.04
CA TYR A 107 -8.45 0.75 2.06
C TYR A 107 -8.12 1.40 0.71
N SER A 108 -8.36 0.70 -0.40
CA SER A 108 -8.22 1.26 -1.74
C SER A 108 -9.13 2.48 -1.96
N ARG A 109 -10.36 2.44 -1.42
CA ARG A 109 -11.28 3.58 -1.46
C ARG A 109 -10.73 4.77 -0.69
N ALA A 110 -10.21 4.55 0.53
CA ALA A 110 -9.59 5.60 1.34
C ALA A 110 -8.44 6.28 0.59
N LEU A 111 -7.55 5.49 -0.05
CA LEU A 111 -6.45 6.04 -0.85
C LEU A 111 -6.95 6.86 -2.06
N CYS A 112 -8.07 6.50 -2.69
CA CYS A 112 -8.66 7.31 -3.77
C CYS A 112 -9.16 8.65 -3.26
N PHE A 113 -9.93 8.66 -2.17
CA PHE A 113 -10.38 9.91 -1.56
C PHE A 113 -9.19 10.78 -1.15
N PHE A 114 -8.14 10.17 -0.62
CA PHE A 114 -6.93 10.88 -0.24
C PHE A 114 -6.21 11.49 -1.44
N ARG A 115 -5.99 10.71 -2.50
CA ARG A 115 -5.44 11.19 -3.78
C ARG A 115 -6.24 12.35 -4.34
N ASP A 116 -7.57 12.23 -4.33
CA ASP A 116 -8.48 13.19 -4.94
C ASP A 116 -8.77 14.40 -4.04
N LYS A 117 -8.11 14.47 -2.86
CA LYS A 117 -8.31 15.51 -1.84
C LYS A 117 -9.78 15.67 -1.43
N GLN A 118 -10.51 14.57 -1.43
CA GLN A 118 -11.90 14.51 -1.03
C GLN A 118 -12.02 14.07 0.42
N ARG A 119 -12.98 14.65 1.15
CA ARG A 119 -13.28 14.24 2.52
C ARG A 119 -13.62 12.76 2.57
N TYR A 120 -12.86 12.01 3.34
CA TYR A 120 -13.07 10.60 3.56
C TYR A 120 -13.68 10.34 4.94
N GLU A 121 -14.69 9.48 5.00
CA GLU A 121 -15.24 8.95 6.25
C GLU A 121 -15.14 7.41 6.21
N PRO A 122 -14.43 6.78 7.16
CA PRO A 122 -14.23 5.35 7.16
C PRO A 122 -15.54 4.58 7.26
N VAL A 123 -15.70 3.57 6.39
CA VAL A 123 -16.78 2.59 6.56
C VAL A 123 -16.24 1.43 7.38
N ILE A 124 -16.85 1.19 8.54
CA ILE A 124 -16.46 0.09 9.41
C ILE A 124 -16.75 -1.23 8.70
N THR A 125 -15.70 -1.84 8.16
CA THR A 125 -15.76 -3.16 7.56
C THR A 125 -15.47 -4.23 8.61
N LYS A 126 -16.03 -5.44 8.41
CA LYS A 126 -15.65 -6.60 9.22
C LYS A 126 -14.23 -7.00 8.85
N VAL A 127 -13.28 -6.72 9.74
CA VAL A 127 -11.87 -7.10 9.61
C VAL A 127 -11.62 -8.56 9.98
N GLN A 128 -10.64 -9.18 9.35
CA GLN A 128 -10.23 -10.57 9.59
C GLN A 128 -8.73 -10.66 9.88
N GLY A 129 -8.38 -11.45 10.90
CA GLY A 129 -6.99 -11.82 11.18
C GLY A 129 -6.06 -10.62 11.35
N TYR A 130 -5.16 -10.41 10.38
CA TYR A 130 -4.19 -9.33 10.39
C TYR A 130 -4.84 -7.96 10.17
N GLU A 131 -5.95 -7.87 9.44
CA GLU A 131 -6.54 -6.60 8.96
C GLU A 131 -6.81 -5.57 10.07
N GLN A 132 -7.07 -6.05 11.29
CA GLN A 132 -7.27 -5.20 12.47
C GLN A 132 -6.11 -4.23 12.74
N TYR A 133 -4.88 -4.60 12.35
CA TYR A 133 -3.69 -3.77 12.58
C TYR A 133 -3.64 -2.57 11.62
N TRP A 134 -4.34 -2.62 10.48
CA TRP A 134 -4.36 -1.50 9.52
C TRP A 134 -5.60 -0.61 9.59
N VAL A 135 -6.54 -0.89 10.50
CA VAL A 135 -7.69 0.00 10.74
C VAL A 135 -7.26 1.43 11.10
N PRO A 136 -6.25 1.66 11.96
CA PRO A 136 -5.83 3.03 12.32
C PRO A 136 -5.38 3.90 11.14
N TYR A 137 -4.91 3.29 10.05
CA TYR A 137 -4.48 4.04 8.85
C TYR A 137 -5.67 4.63 8.10
N LEU A 138 -6.85 3.99 8.15
CA LEU A 138 -8.09 4.59 7.64
C LEU A 138 -8.43 5.86 8.43
N ASN A 139 -8.22 5.86 9.75
CA ASN A 139 -8.44 7.04 10.59
C ASN A 139 -7.45 8.15 10.25
N LEU A 140 -6.16 7.83 10.04
CA LEU A 140 -5.17 8.82 9.60
C LEU A 140 -5.57 9.48 8.28
N ILE A 141 -5.98 8.68 7.28
CA ILE A 141 -6.45 9.20 5.99
C ILE A 141 -7.70 10.07 6.18
N ALA A 142 -8.62 9.67 7.06
CA ALA A 142 -9.80 10.47 7.37
C ALA A 142 -9.43 11.80 8.03
N ASP A 143 -8.51 11.80 9.00
CA ASP A 143 -8.07 13.02 9.66
C ASP A 143 -7.38 13.97 8.66
N LEU A 144 -6.48 13.45 7.82
CA LEU A 144 -5.79 14.24 6.80
C LEU A 144 -6.77 14.85 5.78
N THR A 145 -7.68 14.06 5.23
CA THR A 145 -8.67 14.55 4.23
C THR A 145 -9.71 15.51 4.81
N ASN A 146 -9.96 15.46 6.12
CA ASN A 146 -10.87 16.37 6.81
C ASN A 146 -10.16 17.53 7.52
N LEU A 147 -8.83 17.67 7.36
CA LEU A 147 -8.01 18.69 8.01
C LEU A 147 -8.13 18.68 9.55
N ARG A 148 -8.23 17.47 10.13
CA ARG A 148 -8.27 17.25 11.59
C ARG A 148 -6.86 17.01 12.13
N GLU A 149 -6.71 17.14 13.45
CA GLU A 149 -5.45 16.82 14.13
C GLU A 149 -5.14 15.31 14.03
N THR A 150 -3.93 14.97 13.59
CA THR A 150 -3.53 13.58 13.32
C THR A 150 -2.81 12.91 14.50
N SER A 151 -2.61 13.61 15.63
CA SER A 151 -1.80 13.09 16.76
C SER A 151 -2.35 11.77 17.30
N LYS A 152 -3.68 11.69 17.46
CA LYS A 152 -4.38 10.49 17.94
C LYS A 152 -4.27 9.33 16.96
N SER A 153 -4.61 9.52 15.69
CA SER A 153 -4.56 8.44 14.69
C SER A 153 -3.13 7.91 14.49
N ARG A 154 -2.12 8.78 14.55
CA ARG A 154 -0.71 8.37 14.52
C ARG A 154 -0.30 7.58 15.76
N GLN A 155 -0.77 7.94 16.95
CA GLN A 155 -0.53 7.15 18.17
C GLN A 155 -1.18 5.75 18.08
N GLU A 156 -2.39 5.67 17.53
CA GLU A 156 -3.08 4.40 17.29
C GLU A 156 -2.31 3.52 16.29
N ILE A 157 -1.78 4.09 15.21
CA ILE A 157 -0.89 3.41 14.25
C ILE A 157 0.36 2.89 14.96
N ALA A 158 1.08 3.74 15.69
CA ALA A 158 2.31 3.32 16.39
C ALA A 158 2.04 2.15 17.36
N THR A 159 0.91 2.18 18.05
CA THR A 159 0.48 1.09 18.95
C THR A 159 0.19 -0.19 18.16
N ALA A 160 -0.54 -0.09 17.05
CA ALA A 160 -0.89 -1.23 16.20
C ALA A 160 0.35 -1.85 15.56
N PHE A 161 1.27 -1.03 15.05
CA PHE A 161 2.54 -1.45 14.47
C PHE A 161 3.40 -2.21 15.49
N GLN A 162 3.61 -1.66 16.68
CA GLN A 162 4.36 -2.34 17.76
C GLN A 162 3.71 -3.66 18.16
N LYS A 163 2.38 -3.72 18.21
CA LYS A 163 1.65 -4.94 18.55
C LYS A 163 1.80 -5.99 17.45
N ARG A 164 1.69 -5.61 16.18
CA ARG A 164 1.87 -6.50 15.01
C ARG A 164 3.27 -7.11 14.99
N ASN A 165 4.31 -6.28 15.14
CA ASN A 165 5.72 -6.69 15.23
C ASN A 165 6.06 -7.64 16.39
N ARG A 166 5.15 -7.84 17.35
CA ARG A 166 5.33 -8.78 18.47
C ARG A 166 4.41 -9.99 18.36
N ASP A 167 3.45 -10.00 17.44
CA ASP A 167 2.46 -11.08 17.32
C ASP A 167 3.01 -12.26 16.52
N LYS A 168 3.54 -13.26 17.23
CA LYS A 168 4.12 -14.49 16.65
C LYS A 168 3.11 -15.42 15.99
N ARG A 169 1.80 -15.16 16.17
CA ARG A 169 0.71 -15.95 15.57
C ARG A 169 0.43 -15.51 14.13
N LEU A 170 0.88 -14.32 13.77
CA LEU A 170 0.78 -13.82 12.40
C LEU A 170 1.91 -14.41 11.55
N LEU A 171 1.65 -14.47 10.24
CA LEU A 171 2.66 -14.73 9.23
C LEU A 171 2.52 -13.64 8.17
N ASP A 172 3.44 -12.70 8.19
CA ASP A 172 3.61 -11.72 7.14
C ASP A 172 4.44 -12.35 6.01
N TRP A 173 3.74 -13.01 5.10
CA TRP A 173 4.36 -13.68 3.96
C TRP A 173 5.12 -12.73 3.02
N ARG A 174 4.88 -11.41 3.09
CA ARG A 174 5.63 -10.40 2.33
C ARG A 174 6.79 -9.79 3.11
N MET A 175 6.78 -9.93 4.44
CA MET A 175 7.79 -9.37 5.35
C MET A 175 7.95 -7.84 5.24
N ILE A 176 6.90 -7.13 4.84
CA ILE A 176 6.96 -5.66 4.63
C ILE A 176 6.36 -4.88 5.80
N ASP A 177 5.39 -5.47 6.51
CA ASP A 177 4.66 -4.82 7.60
C ASP A 177 5.14 -5.31 8.97
N GLY A 178 5.97 -6.37 9.00
CA GLY A 178 6.62 -6.99 10.15
C GLY A 178 5.74 -7.74 11.16
N ASP A 179 6.18 -8.93 11.57
CA ASP A 179 5.47 -9.77 12.53
C ASP A 179 6.37 -10.22 13.68
N GLY A 180 5.84 -11.04 14.61
CA GLY A 180 6.63 -11.52 15.75
C GLY A 180 7.82 -12.43 15.40
N LYS A 181 7.94 -12.90 14.16
CA LYS A 181 9.07 -13.71 13.65
C LYS A 181 10.05 -12.86 12.82
N HIS A 182 9.52 -11.92 12.06
CA HIS A 182 10.26 -10.99 11.20
C HIS A 182 9.82 -9.57 11.52
N PRO A 183 10.24 -9.00 12.67
CA PRO A 183 9.88 -7.63 13.02
C PRO A 183 10.57 -6.65 12.08
N VAL A 184 9.89 -5.58 11.73
CA VAL A 184 10.46 -4.50 10.90
C VAL A 184 10.69 -3.25 11.73
N LEU A 185 11.67 -2.43 11.32
CA LEU A 185 12.19 -1.32 12.13
C LEU A 185 11.33 -0.06 12.03
N TRP A 186 10.61 0.12 10.92
CA TRP A 186 9.75 1.28 10.69
C TRP A 186 8.50 0.92 9.89
N ASP A 187 7.47 1.76 10.03
CA ASP A 187 6.16 1.57 9.40
C ASP A 187 6.14 2.21 8.01
N PHE A 188 6.29 1.40 6.96
CA PHE A 188 6.30 1.93 5.59
C PHE A 188 4.97 2.50 5.15
N ARG A 189 3.85 2.00 5.71
CA ARG A 189 2.51 2.46 5.31
C ARG A 189 2.23 3.84 5.87
N GLU A 190 2.58 4.08 7.14
CA GLU A 190 2.48 5.41 7.74
C GLU A 190 3.39 6.38 6.97
N ALA A 191 4.66 5.99 6.74
CA ALA A 191 5.62 6.81 6.02
C ALA A 191 5.13 7.16 4.60
N SER A 192 4.56 6.20 3.87
CA SER A 192 3.96 6.41 2.54
C SER A 192 2.82 7.44 2.58
N ILE A 193 1.89 7.31 3.53
CA ILE A 193 0.73 8.22 3.66
C ILE A 193 1.20 9.64 3.99
N LEU A 194 2.12 9.77 4.94
CA LEU A 194 2.68 11.07 5.33
C LEU A 194 3.47 11.70 4.19
N ARG A 195 4.26 10.91 3.45
CA ARG A 195 5.00 11.41 2.29
C ARG A 195 4.07 11.97 1.22
N PHE A 196 2.96 11.28 0.94
CA PHE A 196 1.94 11.77 0.02
C PHE A 196 1.35 13.11 0.52
N ALA A 197 1.01 13.20 1.82
CA ALA A 197 0.45 14.41 2.43
C ALA A 197 1.40 15.63 2.33
N GLU A 198 2.69 15.42 2.56
CA GLU A 198 3.71 16.48 2.56
C GLU A 198 3.92 17.08 1.17
N VAL A 199 3.95 16.22 0.14
CA VAL A 199 4.28 16.63 -1.23
C VAL A 199 3.04 17.07 -2.02
N ASN A 200 1.84 16.62 -1.60
CA ASN A 200 0.56 16.95 -2.25
C ASN A 200 -0.44 17.59 -1.26
N PRO A 201 -0.12 18.74 -0.65
CA PRO A 201 -0.97 19.39 0.35
C PRO A 201 -2.34 19.81 -0.21
#